data_AF-A0AA39RDH0-F1
#
_entry.id   AF-A0AA39RDH0-F1
#
_cell.length_a   1.000
_cell.length_b   1.000
_cell.length_c   1.000
_cell.angle_alpha   90.00
_cell.angle_beta   90.00
_cell.angle_gamma   90.00
#
_symmetry.space_group_name_H-M   'P 1'
#
loop_
_entity.id
_entity.type
_entity.pdbx_description
1 polymer ?
#
loop_
_entity_poly.entity_id
_entity_poly.type
_entity_poly.pdbx_seq_one_letter_code
_entity_poly.pdbx_strand_id
1 'polypeptide(L)'
;MASLSVLQTCSINTLILDTTYCNSQYDFPKQEAVIQFVIEAIQAEAFNPKTLFLIGSYTIGKERLFLEVARVLRRKVYVNAAKFRLLQCLEFSEEDMQWFTMNEQESHIHVVPMWTLASFKRLKHISNQYTGRFSLIVAFSPTGWTFSKGKKKSPGRRWQQGTVIRYEVPYSEHCSFTELKEFVKLVSPENIIPSVNNDGPDSANAMVSLLLS
;
A
#
# COMPACT_ATOMS: atom_id res chain seq x y z
N MET A 1 -8.98 -18.42 -10.34
CA MET A 1 -9.73 -18.17 -9.09
C MET A 1 -10.00 -19.53 -8.49
N ALA A 2 -9.39 -19.86 -7.35
CA ALA A 2 -9.78 -21.07 -6.62
C ALA A 2 -11.26 -20.91 -6.25
N SER A 3 -12.10 -21.90 -6.59
CA SER A 3 -13.50 -21.88 -6.19
C SER A 3 -13.55 -21.82 -4.66
N LEU A 4 -14.07 -20.72 -4.10
CA LEU A 4 -14.34 -20.58 -2.67
C LEU A 4 -15.54 -21.46 -2.31
N SER A 5 -15.36 -22.78 -2.43
CA SER A 5 -16.43 -23.77 -2.30
C SER A 5 -17.16 -23.65 -0.97
N VAL A 6 -16.44 -23.35 0.11
CA VAL A 6 -17.01 -23.18 1.46
C VAL A 6 -18.05 -22.05 1.51
N LEU A 7 -17.79 -20.92 0.85
CA LEU A 7 -18.71 -19.77 0.84
C LEU A 7 -19.92 -19.99 -0.08
N GLN A 8 -19.83 -20.97 -0.99
CA GLN A 8 -20.94 -21.36 -1.87
C GLN A 8 -21.75 -22.55 -1.32
N THR A 9 -21.19 -23.30 -0.36
CA THR A 9 -21.85 -24.49 0.23
C THR A 9 -22.68 -24.19 1.48
N CYS A 10 -22.53 -23.00 2.07
CA CYS A 10 -23.25 -22.61 3.28
C CYS A 10 -23.90 -21.23 3.09
N SER A 11 -25.16 -21.08 3.50
CA SER A 11 -25.80 -19.76 3.52
C SER A 11 -25.22 -18.91 4.64
N ILE A 12 -24.92 -17.65 4.34
CA ILE A 12 -24.45 -16.67 5.33
C ILE A 12 -25.63 -15.82 5.76
N ASN A 13 -26.10 -16.01 7.00
CA ASN A 13 -27.22 -15.23 7.54
C ASN A 13 -26.84 -13.75 7.76
N THR A 14 -25.67 -13.50 8.33
CA THR A 14 -25.23 -12.14 8.68
C THR A 14 -23.77 -11.94 8.30
N LEU A 15 -23.52 -10.91 7.50
CA LEU A 15 -22.19 -10.47 7.11
C LEU A 15 -21.83 -9.17 7.83
N ILE A 16 -20.89 -9.23 8.76
CA ILE A 16 -20.25 -8.04 9.32
C ILE A 16 -19.13 -7.63 8.36
N LEU A 17 -19.26 -6.47 7.72
CA LEU A 17 -18.43 -6.08 6.58
C LEU A 17 -17.59 -4.83 6.88
N ASP A 18 -16.30 -4.89 6.56
CA ASP A 18 -15.44 -3.71 6.52
C ASP A 18 -15.88 -2.78 5.37
N THR A 19 -16.52 -1.68 5.76
CA THR A 19 -17.09 -0.67 4.85
C THR A 19 -16.22 0.58 4.72
N THR A 20 -14.91 0.47 4.99
CA THR A 20 -13.94 1.59 4.90
C THR A 20 -14.08 2.41 3.62
N TYR A 21 -14.26 1.75 2.47
CA TYR A 21 -14.39 2.39 1.15
C TYR A 21 -15.75 2.13 0.48
N CYS A 22 -16.84 2.08 1.25
CA CYS A 22 -18.20 1.86 0.74
C CYS A 22 -18.79 3.09 0.00
N ASN A 23 -18.16 3.53 -1.10
CA ASN A 23 -18.66 4.59 -1.98
C ASN A 23 -18.04 4.45 -3.38
N SER A 24 -18.83 4.69 -4.43
CA SER A 24 -18.40 4.55 -5.84
C SER A 24 -17.23 5.42 -6.28
N GLN A 25 -16.88 6.46 -5.52
CA GLN A 25 -15.68 7.27 -5.76
C GLN A 25 -14.37 6.54 -5.40
N TYR A 26 -14.44 5.44 -4.63
CA TYR A 26 -13.29 4.67 -4.16
C TYR A 26 -13.07 3.42 -5.01
N ASP A 27 -12.52 3.62 -6.20
CA ASP A 27 -12.09 2.54 -7.07
C ASP A 27 -10.62 2.78 -7.48
N PHE A 28 -9.72 2.00 -6.88
CA PHE A 28 -8.28 2.13 -7.03
C PHE A 28 -7.68 0.93 -7.80
N PRO A 29 -6.47 1.08 -8.37
CA PRO A 29 -5.82 0.00 -9.11
C PRO A 29 -5.53 -1.21 -8.23
N LYS A 30 -5.41 -2.38 -8.87
CA LYS A 30 -4.93 -3.59 -8.21
C LYS A 30 -3.53 -3.40 -7.62
N GLN A 31 -3.23 -4.08 -6.52
CA GLN A 31 -1.93 -4.02 -5.85
C GLN A 31 -0.77 -4.28 -6.83
N GLU A 32 -0.91 -5.25 -7.75
CA GLU A 32 0.12 -5.60 -8.74
C GLU A 32 0.46 -4.42 -9.66
N ALA A 33 -0.54 -3.65 -10.09
CA ALA A 33 -0.33 -2.49 -10.95
C ALA A 33 0.42 -1.37 -10.20
N VAL A 34 0.15 -1.21 -8.91
CA VAL A 34 0.84 -0.22 -8.06
C VAL A 34 2.27 -0.64 -7.76
N ILE A 35 2.50 -1.92 -7.48
CA ILE A 35 3.83 -2.51 -7.29
C ILE A 35 4.67 -2.31 -8.56
N GLN A 36 4.11 -2.63 -9.72
CA GLN A 36 4.78 -2.47 -11.00
C GLN A 36 5.16 -1.01 -11.27
N PHE A 37 4.25 -0.06 -10.98
CA PHE A 37 4.56 1.37 -11.08
C PHE A 37 5.72 1.80 -10.17
N VAL A 38 5.78 1.30 -8.93
CA VAL A 38 6.90 1.61 -8.01
C VAL A 38 8.21 1.04 -8.53
N ILE A 39 8.21 -0.20 -9.05
CA ILE A 39 9.39 -0.82 -9.66
C ILE A 39 9.90 0.01 -10.84
N GLU A 40 9.02 0.40 -11.76
CA GLU A 40 9.35 1.21 -12.94
C GLU A 40 9.90 2.58 -12.52
N ALA A 41 9.30 3.23 -11.53
CA ALA A 41 9.77 4.50 -11.01
C ALA A 41 11.16 4.38 -10.35
N ILE A 42 11.44 3.29 -9.64
CA ILE A 42 12.77 3.01 -9.09
C ILE A 42 13.78 2.82 -10.22
N GLN A 43 13.46 2.00 -11.22
CA GLN A 43 14.35 1.74 -12.37
C GLN A 43 14.64 3.02 -13.16
N ALA A 44 13.64 3.88 -13.35
CA ALA A 44 13.77 5.14 -14.08
C ALA A 44 14.73 6.13 -13.39
N GLU A 45 14.91 6.05 -12.06
CA GLU A 45 15.80 6.93 -11.30
C GLU A 45 17.10 6.22 -10.86
N ALA A 46 17.25 4.92 -11.19
CA ALA A 46 18.40 4.10 -10.81
C ALA A 46 19.67 4.39 -11.64
N PHE A 47 19.57 5.16 -12.73
CA PHE A 47 20.74 5.64 -13.47
C PHE A 47 21.64 6.54 -12.63
N ASN A 48 21.09 7.20 -11.61
CA ASN A 48 21.86 7.94 -10.61
C ASN A 48 22.23 7.00 -9.45
N PRO A 49 23.51 6.60 -9.30
CA PRO A 49 23.93 5.68 -8.23
C PRO A 49 23.81 6.32 -6.84
N LYS A 50 23.65 7.65 -6.75
CA LYS A 50 23.45 8.40 -5.51
C LYS A 50 21.97 8.65 -5.20
N THR A 51 21.05 7.86 -5.75
CA THR A 51 19.62 7.91 -5.40
C THR A 51 19.31 6.99 -4.21
N LEU A 52 18.62 7.55 -3.20
CA LEU A 52 18.00 6.80 -2.12
C LEU A 52 16.49 6.69 -2.36
N PHE A 53 15.99 5.46 -2.32
CA PHE A 53 14.58 5.14 -2.43
C PHE A 53 14.00 4.88 -1.04
N LEU A 54 12.92 5.58 -0.69
CA LEU A 54 12.21 5.40 0.57
C LEU A 54 10.82 4.84 0.29
N ILE A 55 10.45 3.74 0.94
CA ILE A 55 9.10 3.17 0.87
C ILE A 55 8.43 3.28 2.24
N GLY A 56 7.29 3.95 2.30
CA GLY A 56 6.54 4.12 3.54
C GLY A 56 5.80 2.84 3.93
N SER A 57 5.93 2.42 5.19
CA SER A 57 5.12 1.34 5.79
C SER A 57 4.58 1.75 7.16
N TYR A 58 3.55 1.04 7.63
CA TYR A 58 3.06 1.11 9.00
C TYR A 58 3.83 0.11 9.88
N THR A 59 3.33 -0.17 11.09
CA THR A 59 3.85 -1.24 11.95
C THR A 59 3.75 -2.60 11.24
N ILE A 60 2.53 -3.03 10.89
CA ILE A 60 2.24 -4.17 10.00
C ILE A 60 1.51 -3.60 8.78
N GLY A 61 1.73 -4.18 7.61
CA GLY A 61 1.09 -3.80 6.36
C GLY A 61 2.10 -3.31 5.32
N LYS A 62 1.76 -3.57 4.06
CA LYS A 62 2.50 -3.22 2.84
C LYS A 62 3.77 -4.02 2.63
N GLU A 63 3.97 -5.10 3.38
CA GLU A 63 5.12 -6.01 3.23
C GLU A 63 5.22 -6.52 1.79
N ARG A 64 4.09 -6.90 1.21
CA ARG A 64 4.01 -7.34 -0.18
C ARG A 64 4.57 -6.31 -1.16
N LEU A 65 4.35 -5.01 -0.95
CA LEU A 65 4.87 -3.97 -1.84
C LEU A 65 6.41 -3.98 -1.87
N PHE A 66 7.05 -3.87 -0.70
CA PHE A 66 8.51 -3.74 -0.66
C PHE A 66 9.22 -5.09 -0.85
N LEU A 67 8.58 -6.22 -0.54
CA LEU A 67 9.10 -7.55 -0.86
C LEU A 67 9.12 -7.80 -2.37
N GLU A 68 8.04 -7.50 -3.08
CA GLU A 68 8.00 -7.66 -4.55
C GLU A 68 8.99 -6.71 -5.25
N VAL A 69 9.12 -5.47 -4.76
CA VAL A 69 10.18 -4.56 -5.22
C VAL A 69 11.57 -5.19 -5.05
N ALA A 70 11.85 -5.80 -3.90
CA ALA A 70 13.14 -6.45 -3.63
C ALA A 70 13.39 -7.64 -4.58
N ARG A 71 12.39 -8.52 -4.72
CA ARG A 71 12.43 -9.72 -5.57
C ARG A 71 12.68 -9.36 -7.04
N VAL A 72 11.89 -8.45 -7.60
CA VAL A 72 11.97 -8.09 -9.02
C VAL A 72 13.28 -7.34 -9.33
N LEU A 73 13.68 -6.42 -8.46
CA LEU A 73 14.93 -5.66 -8.66
C LEU A 73 16.18 -6.43 -8.27
N ARG A 74 16.02 -7.60 -7.62
CA ARG A 74 17.10 -8.40 -7.02
C ARG A 74 18.00 -7.57 -6.11
N ARG A 75 17.39 -6.74 -5.26
CA ARG A 75 18.09 -5.85 -4.33
C ARG A 75 17.51 -6.01 -2.95
N LYS A 76 18.38 -6.08 -1.95
CA LYS A 76 17.92 -6.08 -0.55
C LYS A 76 17.24 -4.76 -0.21
N VAL A 77 16.30 -4.81 0.70
CA VAL A 77 15.61 -3.65 1.28
C VAL A 77 16.06 -3.50 2.72
N TYR A 78 16.56 -2.32 3.05
CA TYR A 78 16.89 -1.98 4.42
C TYR A 78 15.62 -1.75 5.23
N VAL A 79 15.56 -2.39 6.39
CA VAL A 79 14.53 -2.17 7.41
C VAL A 79 15.22 -1.99 8.76
N ASN A 80 14.66 -1.14 9.63
CA ASN A 80 15.23 -0.97 10.97
C ASN A 80 15.04 -2.24 11.84
N ALA A 81 15.76 -2.33 12.96
CA ALA A 81 15.71 -3.51 13.83
C ALA A 81 14.30 -3.84 14.36
N ALA A 82 13.47 -2.82 14.62
CA ALA A 82 12.11 -3.02 15.09
C ALA A 82 11.23 -3.66 14.00
N LYS A 83 11.29 -3.16 12.76
CA LYS A 83 10.56 -3.73 11.62
C LYS A 83 11.11 -5.12 11.27
N PHE A 84 12.42 -5.35 11.33
CA PHE A 84 13.01 -6.66 11.09
C PHE A 84 12.47 -7.73 12.04
N ARG A 85 12.45 -7.45 13.36
CA ARG A 85 11.87 -8.36 14.37
C ARG A 85 10.40 -8.65 14.10
N LEU A 86 9.65 -7.65 13.64
CA LEU A 86 8.25 -7.82 13.29
C LEU A 86 8.10 -8.72 12.06
N LEU A 87 8.92 -8.54 11.01
CA LEU A 87 8.91 -9.40 9.82
C LEU A 87 9.21 -10.88 10.18
N GLN A 88 10.10 -11.13 11.15
CA GLN A 88 10.37 -12.48 11.65
C GLN A 88 9.15 -13.16 12.28
N CYS A 89 8.16 -12.39 12.74
CA CYS A 89 6.92 -12.90 13.30
C CYS A 89 5.81 -13.13 12.25
N LEU A 90 6.03 -12.79 10.98
CA LEU A 90 5.02 -12.87 9.91
C LEU A 90 5.12 -14.15 9.05
N GLU A 91 5.85 -15.16 9.52
CA GLU A 91 5.96 -16.47 8.87
C GLU A 91 6.44 -16.40 7.41
N PHE A 92 7.25 -15.39 7.07
CA PHE A 92 7.91 -15.34 5.77
C PHE A 92 8.85 -16.52 5.59
N SER A 93 8.93 -17.03 4.35
CA SER A 93 9.90 -18.06 3.98
C SER A 93 11.33 -17.54 4.15
N GLU A 94 12.30 -18.45 4.32
CA GLU A 94 13.73 -18.06 4.32
C GLU A 94 14.14 -17.36 3.02
N GLU A 95 13.55 -17.78 1.89
CA GLU A 95 13.73 -17.15 0.58
C GLU A 95 13.26 -15.69 0.57
N ASP A 96 12.22 -15.35 1.34
CA ASP A 96 11.74 -13.98 1.46
C ASP A 96 12.53 -13.16 2.45
N MET A 97 12.88 -13.76 3.57
CA MET A 97 13.66 -13.10 4.62
C MET A 97 15.05 -12.67 4.12
N GLN A 98 15.63 -13.36 3.11
CA GLN A 98 16.92 -12.98 2.52
C GLN A 98 16.92 -11.58 1.88
N TRP A 99 15.75 -11.08 1.46
CA TRP A 99 15.60 -9.78 0.82
C TRP A 99 15.64 -8.62 1.80
N PHE A 100 15.55 -8.87 3.10
CA PHE A 100 15.63 -7.84 4.13
C PHE A 100 17.04 -7.75 4.71
N THR A 101 17.48 -6.53 5.02
CA THR A 101 18.75 -6.30 5.72
C THR A 101 18.57 -5.24 6.81
N MET A 102 19.25 -5.43 7.93
CA MET A 102 19.42 -4.37 8.94
C MET A 102 20.70 -3.54 8.69
N ASN A 103 21.49 -3.90 7.69
CA ASN A 103 22.66 -3.12 7.29
C ASN A 103 22.25 -2.09 6.24
N GLU A 104 22.12 -0.84 6.67
CA GLU A 104 21.79 0.30 5.81
C GLU A 104 22.80 0.51 4.65
N GLN A 105 24.05 0.05 4.80
CA GLN A 105 25.07 0.19 3.76
C GLN A 105 24.85 -0.76 2.57
N GLU A 106 24.13 -1.87 2.78
CA GLU A 106 23.85 -2.88 1.75
C GLU A 106 22.69 -2.51 0.82
N SER A 107 21.94 -1.46 1.11
CA SER A 107 20.74 -1.11 0.34
C SER A 107 20.57 0.39 0.11
N HIS A 108 20.06 0.71 -1.08
CA HIS A 108 19.58 2.04 -1.45
C HIS A 108 18.03 2.12 -1.39
N ILE A 109 17.35 1.05 -0.97
CA ILE A 109 15.89 0.98 -0.84
C ILE A 109 15.58 0.76 0.63
N HIS A 110 15.02 1.77 1.28
CA HIS A 110 14.79 1.78 2.72
C HIS A 110 13.30 1.81 3.01
N VAL A 111 12.84 0.91 3.88
CA VAL A 111 11.48 1.00 4.44
C VAL A 111 11.52 1.89 5.67
N VAL A 112 10.67 2.92 5.66
CA VAL A 112 10.60 3.91 6.74
C VAL A 112 9.17 4.06 7.24
N PRO A 113 8.98 4.53 8.49
CA PRO A 113 7.65 4.86 9.00
C PRO A 113 6.92 5.84 8.08
N MET A 114 5.62 5.68 7.89
CA MET A 114 4.84 6.57 7.01
C MET A 114 4.99 8.06 7.34
N TRP A 115 5.10 8.40 8.63
CA TRP A 115 5.26 9.79 9.08
C TRP A 115 6.53 10.44 8.53
N THR A 116 7.57 9.64 8.24
CA THR A 116 8.85 10.09 7.67
C THR A 116 8.64 10.73 6.31
N LEU A 117 7.62 10.28 5.58
CA LEU A 117 7.28 10.73 4.22
C LEU A 117 6.15 11.79 4.19
N ALA A 118 5.68 12.25 5.35
CA ALA A 118 4.50 13.10 5.46
C ALA A 118 4.67 14.50 4.85
N SER A 119 5.91 15.01 4.70
CA SER A 119 6.15 16.31 4.07
C SER A 119 7.56 16.45 3.49
N PHE A 120 7.72 17.37 2.54
CA PHE A 120 9.02 17.74 1.98
C PHE A 120 10.01 18.23 3.03
N LYS A 121 9.55 18.90 4.10
CA LYS A 121 10.43 19.33 5.21
C LYS A 121 11.11 18.15 5.89
N ARG A 122 10.38 17.05 6.12
CA ARG A 122 10.94 15.84 6.73
C ARG A 122 11.85 15.09 5.77
N LEU A 123 11.44 14.95 4.51
CA LEU A 123 12.28 14.35 3.47
C LEU A 123 13.60 15.11 3.29
N LYS A 124 13.57 16.45 3.37
CA LYS A 124 14.78 17.28 3.34
C LYS A 124 15.66 17.04 4.56
N HIS A 125 15.07 16.86 5.76
CA HIS A 125 15.83 16.51 6.95
C HIS A 125 16.57 15.17 6.80
N ILE A 126 15.91 14.15 6.24
CA ILE A 126 16.52 12.85 5.93
C ILE A 126 17.63 13.01 4.89
N SER A 127 17.37 13.75 3.81
CA SER A 127 18.38 14.02 2.77
C SER A 127 19.66 14.62 3.37
N ASN A 128 19.51 15.52 4.35
CA ASN A 128 20.66 16.10 5.05
C ASN A 128 21.41 15.06 5.90
N GLN A 129 20.73 14.09 6.51
CA GLN A 129 21.38 13.01 7.28
C GLN A 129 22.24 12.10 6.40
N TYR A 130 21.89 11.96 5.12
CA TYR A 130 22.62 11.15 4.16
C TYR A 130 23.53 11.97 3.21
N THR A 131 23.81 13.21 3.56
CA THR A 131 24.69 14.06 2.77
C THR A 131 26.06 13.41 2.60
N GLY A 132 26.52 13.32 1.35
CA GLY A 132 27.76 12.65 0.96
C GLY A 132 27.54 11.26 0.33
N ARG A 133 26.54 10.51 0.80
CA ARG A 133 26.18 9.19 0.25
C ARG A 133 25.13 9.30 -0.87
N PHE A 134 24.09 10.09 -0.63
CA PHE A 134 22.99 10.27 -1.58
C PHE A 134 22.83 11.74 -1.99
N SER A 135 22.48 11.97 -3.25
CA SER A 135 22.23 13.30 -3.83
C SER A 135 20.80 13.48 -4.32
N LEU A 136 20.00 12.41 -4.35
CA LEU A 136 18.59 12.40 -4.72
C LEU A 136 17.81 11.50 -3.75
N ILE A 137 16.67 11.97 -3.26
CA ILE A 137 15.70 11.12 -2.55
C ILE A 137 14.47 10.94 -3.42
N VAL A 138 14.04 9.68 -3.59
CA VAL A 138 12.78 9.30 -4.19
C VAL A 138 11.94 8.57 -3.15
N ALA A 139 10.85 9.18 -2.72
CA ALA A 139 9.98 8.66 -1.67
C ALA A 139 8.64 8.19 -2.23
N PHE A 140 8.23 6.97 -1.89
CA PHE A 140 6.92 6.40 -2.18
C PHE A 140 6.10 6.37 -0.90
N SER A 141 4.98 7.09 -0.87
CA SER A 141 3.96 7.05 0.17
C SER A 141 2.80 6.18 -0.32
N PRO A 142 2.77 4.87 0.01
CA PRO A 142 1.66 4.02 -0.35
C PRO A 142 0.48 4.36 0.56
N THR A 143 -0.64 4.79 0.00
CA THR A 143 -1.85 5.19 0.73
C THR A 143 -3.07 4.58 0.06
N GLY A 144 -4.10 4.21 0.81
CA GLY A 144 -5.27 3.53 0.23
C GLY A 144 -5.97 4.35 -0.87
N TRP A 145 -6.19 5.65 -0.65
CA TRP A 145 -6.82 6.52 -1.64
C TRP A 145 -6.12 7.87 -1.78
N THR A 146 -5.90 8.31 -3.01
CA THR A 146 -5.35 9.62 -3.36
C THR A 146 -6.38 10.36 -4.21
N PHE A 147 -6.86 11.53 -3.76
CA PHE A 147 -7.82 12.35 -4.49
C PHE A 147 -7.17 12.87 -5.80
N SER A 148 -7.36 12.19 -6.92
CA SER A 148 -7.04 12.73 -8.24
C SER A 148 -8.31 13.37 -8.81
N LYS A 149 -8.45 14.70 -8.66
CA LYS A 149 -9.42 15.47 -9.44
C LYS A 149 -9.01 15.38 -10.92
N GLY A 150 -9.57 14.44 -11.67
CA GLY A 150 -9.35 14.32 -13.11
C GLY A 150 -9.53 12.89 -13.64
N LYS A 151 -10.09 12.78 -14.85
CA LYS A 151 -10.45 11.53 -15.57
C LYS A 151 -9.28 10.59 -15.92
N LYS A 152 -8.07 10.81 -15.39
CA LYS A 152 -6.93 9.91 -15.64
C LYS A 152 -6.63 9.14 -14.35
N LYS A 153 -6.84 7.82 -14.40
CA LYS A 153 -6.39 6.84 -13.41
C LYS A 153 -4.85 6.76 -13.44
N SER A 154 -4.15 7.83 -13.06
CA SER A 154 -2.70 7.77 -12.94
C SER A 154 -2.34 6.92 -11.71
N PRO A 155 -1.40 5.96 -11.82
CA PRO A 155 -1.02 5.04 -10.73
C PRO A 155 -0.32 5.72 -9.55
N GLY A 156 -0.31 7.06 -9.50
CA GLY A 156 0.16 7.85 -8.39
C GLY A 156 0.22 9.34 -8.74
N ARG A 157 0.46 10.17 -7.72
CA ARG A 157 0.73 11.60 -7.89
C ARG A 157 2.19 11.87 -7.55
N ARG A 158 2.89 12.57 -8.45
CA ARG A 158 4.33 12.91 -8.31
C ARG A 158 4.47 14.39 -7.98
N TRP A 159 5.30 14.70 -6.98
CA TRP A 159 5.76 16.04 -6.67
C TRP A 159 7.27 16.06 -6.55
N GLN A 160 7.88 17.19 -6.87
CA GLN A 160 9.32 17.36 -6.76
C GLN A 160 9.65 18.75 -6.17
N GLN A 161 10.61 18.78 -5.25
CA GLN A 161 11.22 20.01 -4.73
C GLN A 161 12.73 19.82 -4.65
N GLY A 162 13.46 20.44 -5.59
CA GLY A 162 14.90 20.25 -5.73
C GLY A 162 15.27 18.79 -5.94
N THR A 163 16.10 18.25 -5.03
CA THR A 163 16.62 16.88 -5.03
C THR A 163 15.74 15.88 -4.25
N VAL A 164 14.48 16.23 -4.02
CA VAL A 164 13.50 15.34 -3.39
C VAL A 164 12.31 15.15 -4.32
N ILE A 165 12.04 13.89 -4.66
CA ILE A 165 10.86 13.45 -5.41
C ILE A 165 9.98 12.65 -4.45
N ARG A 166 8.67 12.92 -4.46
CA ARG A 166 7.67 12.22 -3.67
C ARG A 166 6.56 11.71 -4.57
N TYR A 167 6.27 10.43 -4.48
CA TYR A 167 5.14 9.75 -5.07
C TYR A 167 4.12 9.42 -3.98
N GLU A 168 2.86 9.75 -4.20
CA GLU A 168 1.75 9.10 -3.51
C GLU A 168 1.21 8.01 -4.43
N VAL A 169 1.16 6.77 -3.95
CA VAL A 169 0.73 5.61 -4.75
C VAL A 169 -0.47 4.94 -4.10
N PRO A 170 -1.54 4.60 -4.85
CA PRO A 170 -2.81 4.12 -4.32
C PRO A 170 -2.75 2.62 -3.95
N TYR A 171 -1.88 2.26 -3.02
CA TYR A 171 -1.75 0.88 -2.51
C TYR A 171 -2.69 0.68 -1.31
N SER A 172 -3.84 0.05 -1.56
CA SER A 172 -4.83 -0.28 -0.53
C SER A 172 -4.70 -1.72 -0.05
N GLU A 173 -4.97 -1.93 1.24
CA GLU A 173 -5.17 -3.24 1.88
C GLU A 173 -6.64 -3.45 2.30
N HIS A 174 -7.51 -2.49 1.98
CA HIS A 174 -8.97 -2.61 2.06
C HIS A 174 -9.56 -2.79 0.66
N CYS A 175 -10.72 -3.44 0.58
CA CYS A 175 -11.45 -3.62 -0.67
C CYS A 175 -11.87 -2.29 -1.30
N SER A 176 -11.80 -2.19 -2.63
CA SER A 176 -12.44 -1.12 -3.40
C SER A 176 -13.96 -1.26 -3.33
N PHE A 177 -14.69 -0.22 -3.72
CA PHE A 177 -16.15 -0.31 -3.77
C PHE A 177 -16.63 -1.42 -4.72
N THR A 178 -15.97 -1.57 -5.87
CA THR A 178 -16.28 -2.63 -6.83
C THR A 178 -16.05 -4.01 -6.22
N GLU A 179 -14.92 -4.22 -5.54
CA GLU A 179 -14.58 -5.48 -4.87
C GLU A 179 -15.57 -5.81 -3.75
N LEU A 180 -16.00 -4.80 -2.97
CA LEU A 180 -17.04 -4.98 -1.93
C LEU A 180 -18.35 -5.46 -2.54
N LYS A 181 -18.82 -4.84 -3.63
CA LYS A 181 -20.07 -5.24 -4.30
C LYS A 181 -19.98 -6.64 -4.90
N GLU A 182 -18.86 -6.97 -5.55
CA GLU A 182 -18.63 -8.30 -6.09
C GLU A 182 -18.63 -9.36 -4.99
N PHE A 183 -18.01 -9.08 -3.84
CA PHE A 183 -17.99 -9.98 -2.69
C PHE A 183 -19.39 -10.16 -2.07
N VAL A 184 -20.13 -9.07 -1.85
CA VAL A 184 -21.50 -9.13 -1.33
C VAL A 184 -22.41 -9.92 -2.26
N LYS A 185 -22.29 -9.72 -3.59
CA LYS A 185 -23.04 -10.49 -4.58
C LYS A 185 -22.67 -11.97 -4.57
N LEU A 186 -21.38 -12.29 -4.42
CA LEU A 186 -20.89 -13.66 -4.36
C LEU A 186 -21.44 -14.40 -3.13
N VAL A 187 -21.42 -13.75 -1.96
CA VAL A 187 -21.85 -14.32 -0.67
C VAL A 187 -23.37 -14.32 -0.52
N SER A 188 -24.06 -13.32 -1.09
CA SER A 188 -25.51 -13.13 -0.99
C SER A 188 -26.06 -13.31 0.43
N PRO A 189 -25.58 -12.53 1.43
CA PRO A 189 -26.00 -12.72 2.80
C PRO A 189 -27.44 -12.22 3.04
N GLU A 190 -28.15 -12.77 4.03
CA GLU A 190 -29.49 -12.28 4.38
C GLU A 190 -29.44 -10.89 5.03
N ASN A 191 -28.39 -10.60 5.82
CA ASN A 191 -28.21 -9.36 6.54
C ASN A 191 -26.78 -8.84 6.40
N ILE A 192 -26.61 -7.53 6.26
CA ILE A 192 -25.30 -6.86 6.22
C ILE A 192 -25.21 -5.87 7.38
N ILE A 193 -24.13 -5.96 8.16
CA ILE A 193 -23.81 -5.01 9.23
C ILE A 193 -22.50 -4.30 8.86
N PRO A 194 -22.55 -3.04 8.41
CA PRO A 194 -21.35 -2.23 8.18
C PRO A 194 -20.55 -2.07 9.48
N SER A 195 -19.23 -2.23 9.46
CA SER A 195 -18.37 -2.09 10.64
C SER A 195 -17.60 -0.77 10.71
N VAL A 196 -17.59 0.02 9.63
CA VAL A 196 -16.85 1.29 9.51
C VAL A 196 -17.75 2.35 8.89
N ASN A 197 -17.64 3.61 9.33
CA ASN A 197 -18.44 4.76 8.86
C ASN A 197 -19.96 4.57 9.07
N ASN A 198 -20.35 3.81 10.08
CA ASN A 198 -21.73 3.42 10.41
C ASN A 198 -22.30 4.23 11.59
N ASP A 199 -22.02 5.55 11.62
CA ASP A 199 -22.30 6.43 12.76
C ASP A 199 -23.78 6.47 13.21
N GLY A 200 -24.72 5.99 12.38
CA GLY A 200 -26.11 5.81 12.76
C GLY A 200 -26.89 4.91 11.79
N PRO A 201 -28.18 4.65 12.07
CA PRO A 201 -29.03 3.79 11.24
C PRO A 201 -29.12 4.26 9.78
N ASP A 202 -29.21 5.57 9.56
CA ASP A 202 -29.32 6.14 8.21
C ASP A 202 -28.06 5.93 7.38
N SER A 203 -26.87 6.13 7.96
CA SER A 203 -25.60 5.89 7.26
C SER A 203 -25.40 4.40 6.99
N ALA A 204 -25.74 3.53 7.94
CA ALA A 204 -25.72 2.08 7.76
C ALA A 204 -26.66 1.63 6.63
N ASN A 205 -27.91 2.08 6.65
CA ASN A 205 -28.92 1.74 5.63
C ASN A 205 -28.50 2.23 4.23
N ALA A 206 -27.92 3.43 4.15
CA ALA A 206 -27.39 3.97 2.90
C ALA A 206 -26.24 3.11 2.34
N MET A 207 -25.30 2.68 3.19
CA MET A 207 -24.21 1.78 2.78
C MET A 207 -24.73 0.42 2.30
N VAL A 208 -25.67 -0.19 3.03
CA VAL A 208 -26.29 -1.46 2.63
C VAL A 208 -27.01 -1.30 1.28
N SER A 209 -27.72 -0.20 1.08
CA SER A 209 -28.40 0.10 -0.19
C SER A 209 -27.41 0.21 -1.36
N LEU A 210 -26.25 0.84 -1.14
CA LEU A 210 -25.18 0.92 -2.16
C LEU A 210 -24.60 -0.46 -2.51
N LEU A 211 -24.42 -1.34 -1.52
CA LEU A 211 -23.86 -2.67 -1.72
C LEU A 211 -24.83 -3.62 -2.46
N LEU A 212 -26.15 -3.46 -2.25
CA LEU A 212 -27.19 -4.30 -2.84
C LEU A 212 -27.72 -3.80 -4.20
N SER A 213 -27.42 -2.55 -4.58
CA SER A 213 -27.73 -1.99 -5.91
C SER A 213 -26.98 -2.67 -7.06
#